data_AF-A0A1Q3E4W9-F1
#
_entry.id   AF-A0A1Q3E4W9-F1
#
_cell.length_a   1.000
_cell.length_b   1.000
_cell.length_c   1.000
_cell.angle_alpha   90.00
_cell.angle_beta   90.00
_cell.angle_gamma   90.00
#
_symmetry.space_group_name_H-M   'P 1'
#
loop_
_entity.id
_entity.type
_entity.pdbx_description
1 polymer ?
#
loop_
_entity_poly.entity_id
_entity_poly.type
_entity_poly.pdbx_seq_one_letter_code
_entity_poly.pdbx_strand_id
1 'polypeptide(L)'
;MSKLIHEARFPPRTFNFLTGYGDIVGAAISSHMKIDKIAFTGSTLVGRKIMEVTAKSNLKDITLEVGGKSRNITFNDADVDQVVSWAAHAI
;
A
#
# COMPACT_ATOMS: atom_id res chain seq x y z
N MET A 1 -12.67 10.13 5.74
CA MET A 1 -13.02 9.52 4.43
C MET A 1 -14.37 8.81 4.45
N SER A 2 -14.59 7.79 5.29
CA SER A 2 -15.86 7.02 5.32
C SER A 2 -17.12 7.89 5.42
N LYS A 3 -17.11 8.94 6.26
CA LYS A 3 -18.22 9.92 6.37
C LYS A 3 -18.54 10.61 5.04
N LEU A 4 -17.52 11.04 4.29
CA LEU A 4 -17.70 11.70 2.99
C LEU A 4 -18.28 10.74 1.94
N ILE A 5 -17.88 9.47 1.96
CA ILE A 5 -18.44 8.43 1.05
C ILE A 5 -19.93 8.23 1.34
N HIS A 6 -20.32 8.26 2.62
CA HIS A 6 -21.72 8.17 3.02
C HIS A 6 -22.51 9.39 2.55
N GLU A 7 -21.98 10.60 2.78
CA GLU A 7 -22.60 11.86 2.32
C GLU A 7 -22.71 11.95 0.79
N ALA A 8 -21.74 11.38 0.07
CA ALA A 8 -21.75 11.26 -1.39
C ALA A 8 -22.73 10.18 -1.92
N ARG A 9 -23.43 9.46 -1.03
CA ARG A 9 -24.50 8.50 -1.35
C ARG A 9 -24.09 7.36 -2.29
N PHE A 10 -22.90 6.81 -2.06
CA PHE A 10 -22.50 5.58 -2.76
C PHE A 10 -23.50 4.45 -2.44
N PRO A 11 -23.80 3.56 -3.40
CA PRO A 11 -24.69 2.43 -3.13
C PRO A 11 -24.17 1.60 -1.94
N PRO A 12 -25.06 1.08 -1.07
CA PRO A 12 -24.65 0.30 0.11
C PRO A 12 -23.69 -0.84 -0.26
N ARG A 13 -22.71 -1.09 0.63
CA ARG A 13 -21.69 -2.16 0.51
C ARG A 13 -20.66 -1.98 -0.62
N THR A 14 -20.75 -0.94 -1.44
CA THR A 14 -19.72 -0.60 -2.45
C THR A 14 -18.36 -0.31 -1.80
N PHE A 15 -18.38 0.32 -0.63
CA PHE A 15 -17.19 0.63 0.15
C PHE A 15 -17.37 0.08 1.57
N ASN A 16 -16.37 -0.67 2.04
CA ASN A 16 -16.32 -1.21 3.39
C ASN A 16 -14.98 -0.80 4.00
N PHE A 17 -15.02 -0.17 5.18
CA PHE A 17 -13.82 0.25 5.90
C PHE A 17 -13.69 -0.59 7.16
N LEU A 18 -12.62 -1.37 7.23
CA LEU A 18 -12.36 -2.28 8.34
C LEU A 18 -11.03 -1.89 8.98
N THR A 19 -11.07 -1.61 10.28
CA THR A 19 -9.88 -1.35 11.09
C THR A 19 -9.54 -2.57 11.92
N GLY A 20 -8.26 -2.92 11.99
CA GLY A 20 -7.77 -3.98 12.85
C GLY A 20 -6.32 -4.32 12.55
N TYR A 21 -5.80 -5.30 13.28
CA TYR A 21 -4.42 -5.73 13.12
C TYR A 21 -4.20 -6.49 11.82
N GLY A 22 -3.01 -6.36 11.23
CA GLY A 22 -2.68 -6.95 9.93
C GLY A 22 -2.63 -8.48 9.94
N ASP A 23 -2.23 -9.08 11.05
CA ASP A 23 -2.21 -10.54 11.27
C ASP A 23 -3.60 -11.15 11.47
N ILE A 24 -4.63 -10.32 11.73
CA ILE A 24 -6.01 -10.75 11.88
C ILE A 24 -6.83 -10.33 10.65
N VAL A 25 -7.07 -9.02 10.50
CA VAL A 25 -7.93 -8.47 9.43
C VAL A 25 -7.24 -8.57 8.08
N GLY A 26 -5.97 -8.18 8.01
CA GLY A 26 -5.18 -8.26 6.77
C GLY A 26 -5.02 -9.70 6.28
N ALA A 27 -4.71 -10.62 7.19
CA ALA A 27 -4.62 -12.05 6.90
C ALA A 27 -5.94 -12.59 6.35
N ALA A 28 -7.07 -12.34 7.04
CA ALA A 28 -8.39 -12.80 6.61
C ALA A 28 -8.78 -12.27 5.23
N ILE A 29 -8.54 -10.98 4.94
CA ILE A 29 -8.75 -10.38 3.62
C ILE A 29 -7.86 -11.07 2.59
N SER A 30 -6.57 -11.25 2.90
CA SER A 30 -5.62 -11.79 1.93
C SER A 30 -5.92 -13.23 1.50
N SER A 31 -6.43 -14.06 2.42
CA SER A 31 -6.81 -15.45 2.17
C SER A 31 -8.23 -15.63 1.65
N HIS A 32 -9.06 -14.58 1.61
CA HIS A 32 -10.49 -14.73 1.28
C HIS A 32 -10.68 -15.15 -0.18
N MET A 33 -11.40 -16.26 -0.39
CA MET A 33 -11.62 -16.88 -1.72
C MET A 33 -12.53 -16.10 -2.68
N LYS A 34 -13.16 -15.02 -2.20
CA LYS A 34 -14.15 -14.21 -2.95
C LYS A 34 -13.65 -12.79 -3.22
N ILE A 35 -12.39 -12.52 -2.88
CA ILE A 35 -11.75 -11.26 -3.22
C ILE A 35 -10.99 -11.48 -4.51
N ASP A 36 -11.27 -10.63 -5.48
CA ASP A 36 -10.73 -10.76 -6.85
C ASP A 36 -9.35 -10.12 -7.00
N LYS A 37 -9.04 -9.11 -6.15
CA LYS A 37 -7.75 -8.39 -6.20
C LYS A 37 -7.34 -7.82 -4.85
N ILE A 38 -6.02 -7.77 -4.61
CA ILE A 38 -5.41 -7.05 -3.50
C ILE A 38 -4.44 -6.00 -4.01
N ALA A 39 -4.59 -4.76 -3.54
CA ALA A 39 -3.56 -3.74 -3.64
C ALA A 39 -3.00 -3.50 -2.23
N PHE A 40 -1.71 -3.76 -2.03
CA PHE A 40 -1.06 -3.65 -0.73
C PHE A 40 0.11 -2.68 -0.78
N THR A 41 0.18 -1.80 0.22
CA THR A 41 1.33 -0.95 0.49
C THR A 41 1.87 -1.25 1.88
N GLY A 42 3.18 -1.51 1.99
CA GLY A 42 3.80 -1.79 3.28
C GLY A 42 5.21 -2.33 3.17
N SER A 43 5.64 -3.11 4.17
CA SER A 43 7.00 -3.66 4.17
C SER A 43 7.14 -4.82 3.18
N THR A 44 8.36 -5.00 2.65
CA THR A 44 8.70 -6.12 1.76
C THR A 44 8.44 -7.47 2.42
N LEU A 45 8.67 -7.59 3.73
CA LEU A 45 8.41 -8.82 4.48
C LEU A 45 6.92 -9.20 4.47
N VAL A 46 6.03 -8.23 4.66
CA VAL A 46 4.58 -8.49 4.65
C VAL A 46 4.08 -8.70 3.22
N GLY A 47 4.61 -7.96 2.24
CA GLY A 47 4.29 -8.18 0.82
C GLY A 47 4.55 -9.62 0.37
N ARG A 48 5.67 -10.22 0.79
CA ARG A 48 5.96 -11.65 0.55
C ARG A 48 4.90 -12.58 1.15
N LYS A 49 4.49 -12.33 2.40
CA LYS A 49 3.43 -13.12 3.05
C LYS A 49 2.10 -13.03 2.30
N ILE A 50 1.73 -11.85 1.82
CA ILE A 50 0.50 -11.65 1.03
C ILE A 50 0.57 -12.43 -0.29
N MET A 51 1.73 -12.42 -0.95
CA MET A 51 1.96 -13.20 -2.17
C MET A 51 1.80 -14.70 -1.91
N GLU A 52 2.38 -15.23 -0.82
CA GLU A 52 2.25 -16.64 -0.43
C GLU A 52 0.79 -17.03 -0.14
N VAL A 53 0.06 -16.22 0.63
CA VAL A 53 -1.35 -16.50 0.97
C VAL A 53 -2.24 -16.42 -0.26
N THR A 54 -1.97 -15.49 -1.16
CA THR A 54 -2.67 -15.39 -2.45
C THR A 54 -2.41 -16.62 -3.31
N ALA A 55 -1.16 -17.07 -3.38
CA ALA A 55 -0.75 -18.29 -4.08
C ALA A 55 -1.47 -19.54 -3.53
N LYS A 56 -1.66 -19.61 -2.21
CA LYS A 56 -2.33 -20.73 -1.52
C LYS A 56 -3.87 -20.66 -1.54
N SER A 57 -4.46 -19.56 -2.00
CA SER A 57 -5.92 -19.36 -1.99
C SER A 57 -6.49 -19.47 -3.41
N ASN A 58 -6.99 -18.37 -3.97
CA ASN A 58 -7.67 -18.34 -5.26
C ASN A 58 -6.82 -17.74 -6.39
N LEU A 59 -5.51 -17.54 -6.18
CA LEU A 59 -4.62 -16.91 -7.17
C LEU A 59 -5.11 -15.54 -7.66
N LYS A 60 -5.79 -14.77 -6.80
CA LYS A 60 -6.26 -13.41 -7.08
C LYS A 60 -5.13 -12.49 -7.53
N ASP A 61 -5.46 -11.46 -8.31
CA ASP A 61 -4.49 -10.48 -8.76
C ASP A 61 -3.93 -9.68 -7.57
N ILE A 62 -2.63 -9.40 -7.60
CA ILE A 62 -1.98 -8.59 -6.56
C ILE A 62 -1.14 -7.45 -7.15
N THR A 63 -1.14 -6.33 -6.45
CA THR A 63 -0.22 -5.21 -6.66
C THR A 63 0.45 -4.90 -5.33
N LEU A 64 1.79 -4.90 -5.32
CA LEU A 64 2.59 -4.76 -4.11
C LEU A 64 3.48 -3.52 -4.23
N GLU A 65 3.19 -2.50 -3.43
CA GLU A 65 4.04 -1.32 -3.24
C GLU A 65 4.81 -1.50 -1.94
N VAL A 66 6.05 -1.98 -2.06
CA VAL A 66 6.87 -2.38 -0.91
C VAL A 66 8.06 -1.44 -0.72
N GLY A 67 8.81 -1.66 0.37
CA GLY A 67 9.86 -0.75 0.82
C GLY A 67 10.84 -0.34 -0.28
N GLY A 68 11.28 0.93 -0.21
CA GLY A 68 12.26 1.52 -1.10
C GLY A 68 13.52 1.95 -0.35
N LYS A 69 14.63 2.05 -1.08
CA LYS A 69 15.83 2.76 -0.65
C LYS A 69 16.18 3.79 -1.71
N SER A 70 15.28 4.76 -1.85
CA SER A 70 15.37 5.85 -2.81
C SER A 70 16.70 6.57 -2.64
N ARG A 71 17.39 6.82 -3.75
CA ARG A 71 18.70 7.49 -3.75
C ARG A 71 18.51 8.92 -4.24
N ASN A 72 19.21 9.84 -3.60
CA ASN A 72 19.38 11.20 -4.06
C ASN A 72 20.85 11.37 -4.48
N ILE A 73 21.09 11.80 -5.72
CA ILE A 73 22.43 11.98 -6.29
C ILE A 73 22.55 13.44 -6.72
N THR A 74 23.60 14.11 -6.25
CA THR A 74 23.90 15.52 -6.55
C THR A 74 25.20 15.60 -7.35
N PHE A 75 25.19 16.41 -8.41
CA PHE A 75 26.36 16.68 -9.26
C PHE A 75 27.08 17.95 -8.80
N ASN A 76 28.34 18.12 -9.21
CA ASN A 76 29.20 19.23 -8.77
C ASN A 76 28.83 20.60 -9.37
N ASP A 77 27.98 20.61 -10.38
CA ASP A 77 27.44 21.80 -11.05
C ASP A 77 26.07 22.23 -10.50
N ALA A 78 25.55 21.53 -9.49
CA ALA A 78 24.27 21.85 -8.87
C ALA A 78 24.36 23.08 -7.94
N ASP A 79 23.30 23.88 -7.94
CA ASP A 79 23.12 24.97 -6.97
C ASP A 79 22.97 24.40 -5.56
N VAL A 80 23.94 24.70 -4.70
CA VAL A 80 24.04 24.15 -3.34
C VAL A 80 22.83 24.51 -2.48
N ASP A 81 22.32 25.74 -2.57
CA ASP A 81 21.21 26.18 -1.72
C ASP A 81 19.92 25.45 -2.09
N GLN A 82 19.69 25.21 -3.38
CA GLN A 82 18.57 24.42 -3.87
C GLN A 82 18.70 22.94 -3.50
N VAL A 83 19.90 22.37 -3.64
CA VAL A 83 20.17 20.98 -3.26
C VAL A 83 19.85 20.75 -1.80
N VAL A 84 20.31 21.63 -0.91
CA VAL A 84 20.05 21.50 0.54
C VAL A 84 18.56 21.54 0.83
N SER A 85 17.83 22.50 0.24
CA SER A 85 16.38 22.60 0.40
C SER A 85 15.65 21.33 -0.04
N TRP A 86 15.99 20.80 -1.22
CA TRP A 86 15.28 19.65 -1.78
C TRP A 86 15.68 18.34 -1.11
N ALA A 87 16.97 18.15 -0.82
CA ALA A 87 17.47 16.93 -0.17
C ALA A 87 16.95 16.80 1.27
N ALA A 88 16.77 17.91 2.00
CA ALA A 88 16.21 17.89 3.35
C ALA A 88 14.75 17.38 3.41
N HIS A 89 14.02 17.47 2.30
CA HIS A 89 12.64 16.99 2.18
C HIS A 89 12.50 15.70 1.37
N ALA A 90 13.61 15.15 0.87
CA ALA A 90 13.61 13.93 0.09
C ALA A 90 13.45 12.69 0.99
N ILE A 91 12.54 11.79 0.60
CA ILE A 91 12.32 10.44 1.16
C ILE A 91 12.21 9.46 -0.01
#